data_AF-A0A0D6MBY7-F1
#
_entry.id   AF-A0A0D6MBY7-F1
#
_cell.length_a   1.000
_cell.length_b   1.000
_cell.length_c   1.000
_cell.angle_alpha   90.00
_cell.angle_beta   90.00
_cell.angle_gamma   90.00
#
_symmetry.space_group_name_H-M   'P 1'
#
loop_
_entity.id
_entity.type
_entity.pdbx_description
1 polymer ?
#
loop_
_entity_poly.entity_id
_entity_poly.type
_entity_poly.pdbx_seq_one_letter_code
_entity_poly.pdbx_strand_id
1 'polypeptide(L)'
;MPHNVERQFERLAELCDEKLKYIPLTFMLGFFVTIVVDRWRNIFQNMGWIENLALTVAALLRGNTKQALLYRRSIIRYTVLSQVLVFRDVSMRVRRRFPNMESLVVAGFLHENELKDLEEIKLIYNKYWAPVQWSLSICMRAYKEGMFETLPAVTAVQSEIKHFRTSLAQLCNYDWVPIPIAYPQVVFLAVRMYFLICIISRQFIISADAHNKSIIDLYVPFMTILQFTFFVGWMKERKGGLGLILFAFHKERQHAILHTAASDVDLKTFGVLQHLRNVTGAAASPNATA
;
A
#
# COMPACT_ATOMS: atom_id res chain seq x y z
N MET A 1 -38.59 -1.36 -38.63
CA MET A 1 -37.93 -2.43 -39.41
C MET A 1 -38.98 -3.12 -40.27
N PRO A 2 -38.62 -3.89 -41.31
CA PRO A 2 -39.58 -4.81 -41.94
C PRO A 2 -40.09 -5.81 -40.90
N HIS A 3 -41.40 -6.09 -40.89
CA HIS A 3 -42.06 -6.91 -39.85
C HIS A 3 -41.46 -8.33 -39.65
N ASN A 4 -40.89 -8.92 -40.71
CA ASN A 4 -40.18 -10.20 -40.61
C ASN A 4 -38.85 -10.08 -39.84
N VAL A 5 -38.11 -8.99 -40.05
CA VAL A 5 -36.83 -8.71 -39.38
C VAL A 5 -37.06 -8.41 -37.89
N GLU A 6 -38.14 -7.70 -37.58
CA GLU A 6 -38.57 -7.42 -36.20
C GLU A 6 -38.84 -8.73 -35.44
N ARG A 7 -39.68 -9.62 -35.97
CA ARG A 7 -39.93 -10.95 -35.36
C ARG A 7 -38.67 -11.81 -35.20
N GLN A 8 -37.71 -11.72 -36.12
CA GLN A 8 -36.43 -12.43 -35.99
C GLN A 8 -35.57 -11.85 -34.86
N PHE A 9 -35.55 -10.53 -34.72
CA PHE A 9 -34.84 -9.84 -33.64
C PHE A 9 -35.44 -10.18 -32.27
N GLU A 10 -36.77 -10.24 -32.16
CA GLU A 10 -37.47 -10.62 -30.92
C GLU A 10 -37.07 -12.01 -30.42
N ARG A 11 -37.11 -13.00 -31.32
CA ARG A 11 -36.70 -14.38 -30.99
C ARG A 11 -35.23 -14.47 -30.60
N LEU A 12 -34.37 -13.69 -31.27
CA LEU A 12 -32.95 -13.62 -30.93
C LEU A 12 -32.75 -13.00 -29.53
N ALA A 13 -33.45 -11.92 -29.22
CA ALA A 13 -33.36 -11.25 -27.93
C ALA A 13 -33.83 -12.17 -26.78
N GLU A 14 -34.95 -12.87 -26.96
CA GLU A 14 -35.46 -13.86 -26.00
C GLU A 14 -34.46 -15.01 -25.77
N LEU A 15 -33.93 -15.58 -26.86
CA LEU A 15 -32.92 -16.63 -26.77
C LEU A 15 -31.68 -16.14 -26.02
N CYS A 16 -31.18 -14.95 -26.34
CA CYS A 16 -30.02 -14.38 -25.66
C CYS A 16 -30.27 -14.16 -24.16
N ASP A 17 -31.44 -13.68 -23.76
CA ASP A 17 -31.76 -13.44 -22.34
C ASP A 17 -31.87 -14.75 -21.54
N GLU A 18 -32.42 -15.80 -22.14
CA GLU A 18 -32.45 -17.13 -21.54
C GLU A 18 -31.02 -17.67 -21.31
N LYS A 19 -30.15 -17.50 -22.31
CA LYS A 19 -28.76 -18.00 -22.25
C LYS A 19 -27.86 -17.14 -21.34
N LEU A 20 -28.20 -15.89 -21.04
CA LEU A 20 -27.46 -15.04 -20.09
C LEU A 20 -27.39 -15.62 -18.68
N LYS A 21 -28.39 -16.42 -18.27
CA LYS A 21 -28.45 -17.04 -16.94
C LYS A 21 -27.33 -18.06 -16.69
N TYR A 22 -26.70 -18.59 -17.76
CA TYR A 22 -25.59 -19.52 -17.64
C TYR A 22 -24.25 -18.86 -17.25
N ILE A 23 -24.14 -17.53 -17.30
CA ILE A 23 -22.90 -16.82 -16.98
C ILE A 23 -22.91 -16.45 -15.49
N PRO A 24 -22.12 -17.12 -14.63
CA PRO A 24 -22.14 -16.88 -13.18
C PRO A 24 -21.29 -15.65 -12.80
N LEU A 25 -21.67 -14.45 -13.26
CA LEU A 25 -20.89 -13.23 -13.07
C LEU A 25 -20.60 -12.93 -11.59
N THR A 26 -21.60 -13.07 -10.72
CA THR A 26 -21.47 -12.78 -9.28
C THR A 26 -20.39 -13.64 -8.64
N PHE A 27 -20.33 -14.93 -9.01
CA PHE A 27 -19.32 -15.85 -8.51
C PHE A 27 -17.94 -15.43 -9.00
N MET A 28 -17.76 -15.29 -10.32
CA MET A 28 -16.47 -14.92 -10.92
C MET A 28 -15.93 -13.59 -10.35
N LEU A 29 -16.81 -12.60 -10.21
CA LEU A 29 -16.46 -11.29 -9.68
C LEU A 29 -16.17 -11.33 -8.18
N GLY A 30 -16.95 -12.10 -7.40
CA GLY A 30 -16.72 -12.29 -5.97
C GLY A 30 -15.35 -12.88 -5.68
N PHE A 31 -14.94 -13.94 -6.40
CA PHE A 31 -13.60 -14.51 -6.27
C PHE A 31 -12.51 -13.51 -6.66
N PHE A 32 -12.68 -12.82 -7.78
CA PHE A 32 -11.71 -11.84 -8.26
C PHE A 32 -11.50 -10.70 -7.25
N VAL A 33 -12.58 -10.09 -6.78
CA VAL A 33 -12.51 -8.97 -5.82
C VAL A 33 -11.94 -9.42 -4.49
N THR A 34 -12.26 -10.65 -4.03
CA THR A 34 -11.67 -11.19 -2.80
C THR A 34 -10.14 -11.29 -2.90
N ILE A 35 -9.62 -11.80 -4.03
CA ILE A 35 -8.17 -11.89 -4.28
C ILE A 35 -7.54 -10.49 -4.28
N VAL A 36 -8.17 -9.50 -4.92
CA VAL A 36 -7.59 -8.15 -4.95
C VAL A 36 -7.63 -7.48 -3.58
N VAL A 37 -8.74 -7.60 -2.84
CA VAL A 37 -8.88 -7.03 -1.49
C VAL A 37 -7.87 -7.66 -0.53
N ASP A 38 -7.68 -8.97 -0.57
CA ASP A 38 -6.69 -9.65 0.27
C ASP A 38 -5.27 -9.19 -0.05
N ARG A 39 -4.93 -9.08 -1.34
CA ARG A 39 -3.63 -8.54 -1.77
C ARG A 39 -3.44 -7.10 -1.30
N TRP A 40 -4.44 -6.24 -1.45
CA TRP A 40 -4.41 -4.86 -0.97
C TRP A 40 -4.19 -4.80 0.55
N ARG A 41 -4.91 -5.62 1.32
CA ARG A 41 -4.77 -5.71 2.78
C ARG A 41 -3.34 -6.09 3.18
N ASN A 42 -2.76 -7.10 2.52
CA ASN A 42 -1.40 -7.53 2.79
C ASN A 42 -0.36 -6.44 2.44
N ILE A 43 -0.54 -5.74 1.32
CA ILE A 43 0.31 -4.58 0.96
C ILE A 43 0.23 -3.50 2.04
N PHE A 44 -0.97 -3.20 2.53
CA PHE A 44 -1.19 -2.19 3.57
C PHE A 44 -0.53 -2.56 4.90
N GLN A 45 -0.66 -3.82 5.32
CA GLN A 45 -0.05 -4.32 6.56
C GLN A 45 1.49 -4.30 6.50
N ASN A 46 2.07 -4.44 5.30
CA ASN A 46 3.51 -4.52 5.08
C ASN A 46 4.15 -3.20 4.63
N MET A 47 3.50 -2.05 4.86
CA MET A 47 4.01 -0.73 4.47
C MET A 47 5.36 -0.35 5.14
N GLY A 48 5.75 -1.04 6.21
CA GLY A 48 6.94 -0.72 6.99
C GLY A 48 6.69 0.47 7.92
N TRP A 49 5.89 0.26 8.96
CA TRP A 49 5.63 1.28 9.98
C TRP A 49 6.87 1.43 10.88
N ILE A 50 7.43 2.65 10.94
CA ILE A 50 8.69 2.96 11.66
C ILE A 50 8.49 3.09 13.18
N GLU A 51 7.24 3.27 13.60
CA GLU A 51 6.84 3.64 14.96
C GLU A 51 7.37 2.64 16.00
N ASN A 52 7.24 1.32 15.77
CA ASN A 52 7.73 0.29 16.68
C ASN A 52 9.25 0.34 16.84
N LEU A 53 9.98 0.51 15.74
CA LEU A 53 11.44 0.64 15.77
C LEU A 53 11.85 1.93 16.51
N ALA A 54 11.20 3.05 16.24
CA ALA A 54 11.49 4.33 16.87
C ALA A 54 11.28 4.29 18.38
N LEU A 55 10.17 3.72 18.84
CA LEU A 55 9.89 3.53 20.27
C LEU A 55 10.93 2.60 20.94
N THR A 56 11.29 1.51 20.28
CA THR A 56 12.26 0.53 20.80
C THR A 56 13.67 1.13 20.90
N VAL A 57 14.11 1.85 19.87
CA VAL A 57 15.38 2.57 19.86
C VAL A 57 15.40 3.66 20.94
N ALA A 58 14.30 4.40 21.12
CA ALA A 58 14.20 5.44 22.14
C ALA A 58 14.25 4.89 23.57
N ALA A 59 13.66 3.71 23.81
CA ALA A 59 13.62 3.06 25.11
C ALA A 59 14.95 2.38 25.51
N LEU A 60 15.60 1.72 24.54
CA LEU A 60 16.74 0.84 24.79
C LEU A 60 18.09 1.50 24.57
N LEU A 61 18.20 2.47 23.66
CA LEU A 61 19.43 3.24 23.46
C LEU A 61 19.40 4.48 24.36
N ARG A 62 19.98 4.33 25.55
CA ARG A 62 19.96 5.32 26.62
C ARG A 62 21.14 6.28 26.51
N GLY A 63 21.02 7.41 27.20
CA GLY A 63 22.04 8.47 27.23
C GLY A 63 21.57 9.79 26.63
N ASN A 64 21.98 10.89 27.26
CA ASN A 64 21.72 12.26 26.81
C ASN A 64 22.95 12.87 26.13
N THR A 65 23.98 12.06 25.83
CA THR A 65 25.17 12.52 25.11
C THR A 65 24.82 12.83 23.66
N LYS A 66 25.58 13.75 23.04
CA LYS A 66 25.45 14.06 21.62
C LYS A 66 25.60 12.80 20.75
N GLN A 67 26.48 11.88 21.15
CA GLN A 67 26.70 10.60 20.47
C GLN A 67 25.46 9.69 20.52
N ALA A 68 24.78 9.57 21.68
CA ALA A 68 23.54 8.80 21.81
C ALA A 68 22.45 9.32 20.87
N LEU A 69 22.32 10.65 20.79
CA LEU A 69 21.38 11.31 19.91
C LEU A 69 21.68 11.01 18.44
N LEU A 70 22.96 11.09 18.05
CA LEU A 70 23.39 10.79 16.69
C LEU A 70 23.12 9.33 16.31
N TYR A 71 23.35 8.36 17.21
CA TYR A 71 23.02 6.97 16.95
C TYR A 71 21.53 6.73 16.75
N ARG A 72 20.67 7.25 17.64
CA ARG A 72 19.22 7.12 17.49
C ARG A 72 18.73 7.71 16.17
N ARG A 73 19.18 8.92 15.82
CA ARG A 73 18.82 9.58 14.57
C ARG A 73 19.32 8.80 13.35
N SER A 74 20.55 8.29 13.39
CA SER A 74 21.15 7.58 12.25
C SER A 74 20.51 6.21 12.01
N ILE A 75 20.17 5.47 13.08
CA ILE A 75 19.43 4.19 12.96
C ILE A 75 18.11 4.44 12.24
N ILE A 76 17.31 5.40 12.71
CA ILE A 76 16.00 5.69 12.11
C ILE A 76 16.14 6.23 10.68
N ARG A 77 17.06 7.17 10.44
CA ARG A 77 17.26 7.74 9.10
C ARG A 77 17.66 6.67 8.09
N TYR A 78 18.55 5.75 8.44
CA TYR A 78 18.93 4.65 7.55
C TYR A 78 17.79 3.68 7.26
N THR A 79 16.98 3.36 8.27
CA THR A 79 15.80 2.52 8.06
C THR A 79 14.76 3.21 7.15
N VAL A 80 14.54 4.51 7.34
CA VAL A 80 13.66 5.32 6.49
C VAL A 80 14.23 5.49 5.08
N LEU A 81 15.54 5.66 4.94
CA LEU A 81 16.21 5.71 3.63
C LEU A 81 15.94 4.41 2.84
N SER A 82 16.05 3.25 3.49
CA SER A 82 15.68 1.96 2.86
C SER A 82 14.21 1.95 2.39
N GLN A 83 13.29 2.45 3.21
CA GLN A 83 11.88 2.57 2.85
C GLN A 83 11.66 3.48 1.64
N VAL A 84 12.30 4.65 1.61
CA VAL A 84 12.16 5.59 0.49
C VAL A 84 12.70 4.97 -0.81
N LEU A 85 13.83 4.25 -0.74
CA LEU A 85 14.38 3.53 -1.89
C LEU A 85 13.40 2.48 -2.42
N VAL A 86 12.80 1.66 -1.55
CA VAL A 86 11.78 0.68 -1.93
C VAL A 86 10.55 1.36 -2.54
N PHE A 87 10.05 2.42 -1.90
CA PHE A 87 8.87 3.14 -2.38
C PHE A 87 9.10 3.83 -3.71
N ARG A 88 10.32 4.29 -4.01
CA ARG A 88 10.67 4.85 -5.31
C ARG A 88 10.49 3.83 -6.45
N ASP A 89 10.74 2.56 -6.19
CA ASP A 89 10.61 1.51 -7.20
C ASP A 89 9.15 1.06 -7.37
N VAL A 90 8.42 0.85 -6.27
CA VAL A 90 7.02 0.36 -6.31
C VAL A 90 5.97 1.46 -6.53
N SER A 91 6.31 2.74 -6.34
CA SER A 91 5.37 3.86 -6.44
C SER A 91 5.83 4.94 -7.42
N MET A 92 5.09 5.08 -8.52
CA MET A 92 5.31 6.15 -9.51
C MET A 92 5.29 7.55 -8.91
N ARG A 93 4.49 7.80 -7.87
CA ARG A 93 4.42 9.13 -7.24
C ARG A 93 5.70 9.44 -6.45
N VAL A 94 6.21 8.46 -5.72
CA VAL A 94 7.47 8.60 -4.98
C VAL A 94 8.63 8.72 -5.97
N ARG A 95 8.62 7.96 -7.07
CA ARG A 95 9.58 8.12 -8.18
C ARG A 95 9.56 9.51 -8.81
N ARG A 96 8.40 10.12 -8.98
CA ARG A 96 8.29 11.50 -9.49
C ARG A 96 8.81 12.54 -8.48
N ARG A 97 8.61 12.30 -7.18
CA ARG A 97 9.11 13.17 -6.11
C ARG A 97 10.63 13.05 -5.92
N PHE A 98 11.16 11.84 -6.06
CA PHE A 98 12.58 11.53 -5.92
C PHE A 98 13.10 10.80 -7.16
N PRO A 99 13.33 11.51 -8.29
CA PRO A 99 13.69 10.86 -9.57
C PRO A 99 15.08 10.22 -9.57
N ASN A 100 16.02 10.83 -8.86
CA ASN A 100 17.44 10.44 -8.82
C ASN A 100 17.96 10.37 -7.38
N MET A 101 19.16 9.83 -7.17
CA MET A 101 19.72 9.68 -5.82
C MET A 101 20.08 11.02 -5.19
N GLU A 102 20.49 12.01 -6.00
CA GLU A 102 20.74 13.40 -5.57
C GLU A 102 19.51 14.04 -4.92
N SER A 103 18.31 13.78 -5.43
CA SER A 103 17.08 14.29 -4.82
C SER A 103 16.84 13.75 -3.40
N LEU A 104 17.38 12.57 -3.06
CA LEU A 104 17.37 12.04 -1.69
C LEU A 104 18.41 12.73 -0.80
N VAL A 105 19.51 13.19 -1.39
CA VAL A 105 20.53 13.97 -0.69
C VAL A 105 19.98 15.36 -0.33
N VAL A 106 19.40 16.05 -1.31
CA VAL A 106 18.76 17.36 -1.11
C VAL A 106 17.63 17.28 -0.08
N ALA A 107 16.86 16.18 -0.09
CA ALA A 107 15.79 15.96 0.88
C ALA A 107 16.28 15.55 2.29
N GLY A 108 17.59 15.34 2.49
CA GLY A 108 18.18 15.01 3.79
C GLY A 108 18.03 13.54 4.22
N PHE A 109 17.58 12.65 3.34
CA PHE A 109 17.52 11.21 3.64
C PHE A 109 18.89 10.53 3.54
N LEU A 110 19.75 11.02 2.65
CA LEU A 110 21.07 10.49 2.34
C LEU A 110 22.11 11.61 2.44
N HIS A 111 23.30 11.35 2.97
CA HIS A 111 24.41 12.31 2.93
C HIS A 111 25.32 12.06 1.71
N GLU A 112 26.09 13.07 1.29
CA GLU A 112 26.96 12.97 0.10
C GLU A 112 28.03 11.88 0.23
N ASN A 113 28.59 11.69 1.43
CA ASN A 113 29.53 10.61 1.70
C ASN A 113 28.85 9.23 1.60
N GLU A 114 27.62 9.11 2.11
CA GLU A 114 26.85 7.87 2.05
C GLU A 114 26.39 7.54 0.63
N LEU A 115 26.15 8.56 -0.20
CA LEU A 115 25.88 8.38 -1.61
C LEU A 115 27.09 7.74 -2.31
N LYS A 116 28.30 8.23 -2.05
CA LYS A 116 29.53 7.63 -2.58
C LYS A 116 29.67 6.17 -2.15
N ASP A 117 29.49 5.89 -0.85
CA ASP A 117 29.53 4.52 -0.32
C ASP A 117 28.47 3.62 -1.00
N LEU A 118 27.28 4.15 -1.28
CA LEU A 118 26.22 3.42 -1.97
C LEU A 118 26.55 3.14 -3.44
N GLU A 119 27.20 4.09 -4.12
CA GLU A 119 27.63 3.98 -5.52
C GLU A 119 28.79 3.01 -5.70
N GLU A 120 29.72 2.96 -4.75
CA GLU A 120 30.85 2.02 -4.72
C GLU A 120 30.41 0.55 -4.69
N ILE A 121 29.21 0.25 -4.17
CA ILE A 121 28.64 -1.09 -4.20
C ILE A 121 28.30 -1.47 -5.66
N LYS A 122 29.20 -2.19 -6.33
CA LYS A 122 29.01 -2.66 -7.72
C LYS A 122 28.12 -3.91 -7.76
N LEU A 123 26.81 -3.70 -7.72
CA LEU A 123 25.79 -4.73 -7.91
C LEU A 123 24.77 -4.29 -8.97
N ILE A 124 24.28 -5.27 -9.73
CA ILE A 124 23.21 -5.08 -10.72
C ILE A 124 21.84 -4.94 -10.03
N TYR A 125 21.73 -5.46 -8.80
CA TYR A 125 20.50 -5.47 -8.01
C TYR A 125 20.30 -4.18 -7.20
N ASN A 126 19.03 -3.92 -6.86
CA ASN A 126 18.64 -2.80 -6.01
C ASN A 126 19.33 -2.84 -4.63
N LYS A 127 19.78 -1.66 -4.19
CA LYS A 127 20.64 -1.49 -3.00
C LYS A 127 19.88 -1.10 -1.73
N TYR A 128 18.56 -1.31 -1.68
CA TYR A 128 17.73 -0.95 -0.51
C TYR A 128 18.16 -1.66 0.80
N TRP A 129 18.91 -2.76 0.70
CA TRP A 129 19.43 -3.50 1.86
C TRP A 129 20.63 -2.80 2.54
N ALA A 130 21.38 -1.96 1.82
CA ALA A 130 22.61 -1.36 2.34
C ALA A 130 22.34 -0.42 3.53
N PRO A 131 21.34 0.50 3.50
CA PRO A 131 21.00 1.31 4.67
C PRO A 131 20.56 0.46 5.88
N VAL A 132 19.84 -0.64 5.65
CA VAL A 132 19.46 -1.55 6.74
C VAL A 132 20.70 -2.16 7.38
N GLN A 133 21.68 -2.61 6.58
CA GLN A 133 22.94 -3.12 7.10
C GLN A 133 23.71 -2.05 7.89
N TRP A 134 23.78 -0.82 7.40
CA TRP A 134 24.41 0.29 8.12
C TRP A 134 23.74 0.56 9.47
N SER A 135 22.40 0.48 9.54
CA SER A 135 21.67 0.62 10.81
C SER A 135 22.00 -0.48 11.83
N LEU A 136 22.15 -1.73 11.37
CA LEU A 136 22.57 -2.86 12.21
C LEU A 136 24.02 -2.69 12.70
N SER A 137 24.93 -2.21 11.84
CA SER A 137 26.30 -1.90 12.22
C SER A 137 26.39 -0.79 13.27
N ILE A 138 25.55 0.25 13.16
CA ILE A 138 25.45 1.31 14.17
C ILE A 138 24.98 0.74 15.51
N CYS A 139 23.97 -0.15 15.52
CA CYS A 139 23.50 -0.79 16.75
C CYS A 139 24.64 -1.53 17.46
N MET A 140 25.45 -2.28 16.72
CA MET A 140 26.58 -3.00 17.29
C MET A 140 27.70 -2.07 17.78
N ARG A 141 27.94 -0.95 17.08
CA ARG A 141 28.91 0.06 17.53
C ARG A 141 28.46 0.73 18.82
N ALA A 142 27.20 1.14 18.89
CA ALA A 142 26.62 1.72 20.10
C ALA A 142 26.68 0.76 21.30
N TYR A 143 26.54 -0.55 21.07
CA TYR A 143 26.74 -1.56 22.13
C TYR A 143 28.18 -1.61 22.63
N LYS A 144 29.16 -1.65 21.72
CA LYS A 144 30.59 -1.65 22.08
C LYS A 144 31.00 -0.40 22.86
N GLU A 145 30.34 0.72 22.60
CA GLU A 145 30.56 2.00 23.30
C GLU A 145 29.75 2.11 24.61
N GLY A 146 29.06 1.05 25.04
CA GLY A 146 28.34 1.01 26.33
C GLY A 146 27.03 1.79 26.35
N MET A 147 26.47 2.14 25.18
CA MET A 147 25.23 2.92 25.07
C MET A 147 23.97 2.07 25.30
N PHE A 148 24.09 0.76 25.09
CA PHE A 148 23.08 -0.23 25.44
C PHE A 148 23.48 -0.90 26.74
N GLU A 149 22.54 -1.04 27.67
CA GLU A 149 22.80 -1.62 29.00
C GLU A 149 23.11 -3.12 28.92
N THR A 150 22.47 -3.84 28.00
CA THR A 150 22.56 -5.29 27.91
C THR A 150 22.54 -5.77 26.46
N LEU A 151 23.13 -6.93 26.18
CA LEU A 151 23.11 -7.55 24.85
C LEU A 151 21.67 -7.84 24.34
N PRO A 152 20.72 -8.33 25.17
CA PRO A 152 19.32 -8.47 24.78
C PRO A 152 18.65 -7.16 24.31
N ALA A 153 19.06 -6.00 24.83
CA ALA A 153 18.53 -4.72 24.36
C ALA A 153 18.93 -4.43 22.91
N VAL A 154 20.16 -4.78 22.54
CA VAL A 154 20.65 -4.65 21.16
C VAL A 154 19.92 -5.60 20.23
N THR A 155 19.74 -6.85 20.64
CA THR A 155 19.05 -7.85 19.81
C THR A 155 17.58 -7.50 19.60
N ALA A 156 16.91 -6.90 20.59
CA ALA A 156 15.55 -6.37 20.45
C ALA A 156 15.47 -5.28 19.36
N VAL A 157 16.36 -4.29 19.39
CA VAL A 157 16.43 -3.25 18.34
C VAL A 157 16.71 -3.87 16.98
N GLN A 158 17.70 -4.77 16.89
CA GLN A 158 18.01 -5.44 15.63
C GLN A 158 16.85 -6.31 15.10
N SER A 159 16.05 -6.90 16.00
CA SER A 159 14.85 -7.64 15.63
C SER A 159 13.81 -6.72 14.98
N GLU A 160 13.55 -5.54 15.56
CA GLU A 160 12.64 -4.55 14.96
C GLU A 160 13.13 -4.07 13.59
N ILE A 161 14.44 -3.84 13.42
CA ILE A 161 15.04 -3.49 12.13
C ILE A 161 14.82 -4.61 11.10
N LYS A 162 15.02 -5.87 11.48
CA LYS A 162 14.80 -7.04 10.62
C LYS A 162 13.33 -7.22 10.26
N HIS A 163 12.43 -7.02 11.22
CA HIS A 163 10.99 -7.08 10.99
C HIS A 163 10.58 -6.00 9.98
N PHE A 164 11.00 -4.75 10.18
CA PHE A 164 10.77 -3.65 9.25
C PHE A 164 11.26 -3.96 7.83
N ARG A 165 12.49 -4.44 7.68
CA ARG A 165 13.07 -4.85 6.39
C ARG A 165 12.28 -5.99 5.74
N THR A 166 11.75 -6.91 6.53
CA THR A 166 10.93 -8.02 6.04
C THR A 166 9.59 -7.53 5.50
N SER A 167 8.92 -6.59 6.17
CA SER A 167 7.72 -5.94 5.65
C SER A 167 7.99 -5.25 4.31
N LEU A 168 9.08 -4.48 4.20
CA LEU A 168 9.46 -3.86 2.92
C LEU A 168 9.75 -4.89 1.82
N ALA A 169 10.37 -6.01 2.16
CA ALA A 169 10.62 -7.09 1.20
C ALA A 169 9.31 -7.73 0.69
N GLN A 170 8.29 -7.87 1.55
CA GLN A 170 6.97 -8.33 1.12
C GLN A 170 6.35 -7.37 0.11
N LEU A 171 6.52 -6.05 0.30
CA LEU A 171 6.06 -5.06 -0.67
C LEU A 171 6.75 -5.24 -2.03
N CYS A 172 8.06 -5.47 -2.06
CA CYS A 172 8.79 -5.79 -3.30
C CYS A 172 8.27 -7.08 -3.94
N ASN A 173 7.95 -8.12 -3.16
CA ASN A 173 7.39 -9.36 -3.70
C ASN A 173 6.02 -9.14 -4.35
N TYR A 174 5.18 -8.31 -3.74
CA TYR A 174 3.88 -7.91 -4.30
C TYR A 174 4.00 -6.96 -5.50
N ASP A 175 5.12 -6.29 -5.71
CA ASP A 175 5.35 -5.55 -6.96
C ASP A 175 5.87 -6.50 -8.05
N TRP A 176 6.81 -7.40 -7.69
CA TRP A 176 7.44 -8.33 -8.61
C TRP A 176 6.48 -9.39 -9.17
N VAL A 177 5.58 -9.93 -8.34
CA VAL A 177 4.68 -11.02 -8.73
C VAL A 177 3.22 -10.52 -8.72
N PRO A 178 2.76 -9.82 -9.77
CA PRO A 178 1.36 -9.39 -9.88
C PRO A 178 0.39 -10.57 -9.99
N ILE A 179 -0.91 -10.30 -9.83
CA ILE A 179 -1.96 -11.30 -10.08
C ILE A 179 -1.81 -11.82 -11.53
N PRO A 180 -1.88 -13.16 -11.77
CA PRO A 180 -1.67 -13.68 -13.11
C PRO A 180 -2.66 -13.07 -14.10
N ILE A 181 -2.15 -12.61 -15.24
CA ILE A 181 -2.89 -11.75 -16.17
C ILE A 181 -4.19 -12.39 -16.70
N ALA A 182 -4.24 -13.72 -16.76
CA ALA A 182 -5.41 -14.48 -17.18
C ALA A 182 -6.63 -14.24 -16.28
N TYR A 183 -6.45 -14.06 -14.96
CA TYR A 183 -7.58 -13.89 -14.04
C TYR A 183 -8.37 -12.60 -14.31
N PRO A 184 -7.76 -11.39 -14.29
CA PRO A 184 -8.46 -10.18 -14.69
C PRO A 184 -9.03 -10.25 -16.12
N GLN A 185 -8.29 -10.86 -17.06
CA GLN A 185 -8.74 -10.96 -18.46
C GLN A 185 -10.05 -11.73 -18.58
N VAL A 186 -10.14 -12.91 -17.96
CA VAL A 186 -11.34 -13.77 -18.00
C VAL A 186 -12.53 -13.05 -17.37
N VAL A 187 -12.33 -12.38 -16.22
CA VAL A 187 -13.40 -11.64 -15.53
C VAL A 187 -13.86 -10.43 -16.36
N PHE A 188 -12.93 -9.64 -16.90
CA PHE A 188 -13.25 -8.48 -17.72
C PHE A 188 -13.95 -8.87 -19.03
N LEU A 189 -13.52 -9.96 -19.66
CA LEU A 189 -14.16 -10.49 -20.85
C LEU A 189 -15.57 -10.96 -20.52
N ALA A 190 -15.75 -11.76 -19.46
CA ALA A 190 -17.05 -12.30 -19.07
C ALA A 190 -18.08 -11.19 -18.82
N VAL A 191 -17.72 -10.15 -18.06
CA VAL A 191 -18.61 -9.02 -17.78
C VAL A 191 -18.90 -8.20 -19.05
N ARG A 192 -17.90 -7.96 -19.91
CA ARG A 192 -18.12 -7.24 -21.18
C ARG A 192 -19.03 -8.01 -22.12
N MET A 193 -18.81 -9.32 -22.28
CA MET A 193 -19.65 -10.18 -23.11
C MET A 193 -21.08 -10.26 -22.56
N TYR A 194 -21.23 -10.37 -21.24
CA TYR A 194 -22.54 -10.33 -20.60
C TYR A 194 -23.29 -9.04 -20.94
N PHE A 195 -22.66 -7.86 -20.79
CA PHE A 195 -23.33 -6.60 -21.11
C PHE A 195 -23.50 -6.36 -22.61
N LEU A 196 -22.63 -6.88 -23.46
CA LEU A 196 -22.82 -6.86 -24.91
C LEU A 196 -24.08 -7.63 -25.31
N ILE A 197 -24.31 -8.78 -24.71
CA ILE A 197 -25.52 -9.57 -24.93
C ILE A 197 -26.75 -8.86 -24.34
N CYS A 198 -26.64 -8.26 -23.13
CA CYS A 198 -27.74 -7.47 -22.54
C CYS A 198 -28.18 -6.28 -23.41
N ILE A 199 -27.27 -5.67 -24.17
CA ILE A 199 -27.62 -4.58 -25.11
C ILE A 199 -28.58 -5.09 -26.19
N ILE A 200 -28.48 -6.34 -26.60
CA ILE A 200 -29.35 -6.95 -27.62
C ILE A 200 -30.60 -7.56 -26.96
N SER A 201 -30.42 -8.32 -25.88
CA SER A 201 -31.46 -9.14 -25.28
C SER A 201 -32.49 -8.34 -24.47
N ARG A 202 -32.10 -7.18 -23.92
CA ARG A 202 -32.96 -6.35 -23.05
C ARG A 202 -33.43 -5.07 -23.73
N GLN A 203 -33.53 -5.08 -25.06
CA GLN A 203 -34.26 -4.04 -25.79
C GLN A 203 -35.76 -4.22 -25.56
N PHE A 204 -36.48 -3.10 -25.39
CA PHE A 204 -37.94 -3.14 -25.29
C PHE A 204 -38.53 -3.43 -26.67
N ILE A 205 -39.31 -4.50 -26.76
CA ILE A 205 -39.92 -4.99 -27.99
C ILE A 205 -41.34 -4.41 -28.09
N ILE A 206 -41.69 -3.87 -29.26
CA ILE A 206 -42.91 -3.06 -29.47
C ILE A 206 -44.08 -3.89 -30.05
N SER A 207 -43.86 -5.13 -30.48
CA SER A 207 -44.93 -5.97 -31.06
C SER A 207 -46.04 -6.32 -30.05
N ALA A 208 -47.29 -6.23 -30.50
CA ALA A 208 -48.49 -6.48 -29.68
C ALA A 208 -48.59 -7.90 -29.09
N ASP A 209 -47.91 -8.88 -29.72
CA ASP A 209 -47.90 -10.30 -29.33
C ASP A 209 -46.60 -10.76 -28.64
N ALA A 210 -45.69 -9.84 -28.29
CA ALA A 210 -44.40 -10.19 -27.71
C ALA A 210 -44.49 -10.65 -26.24
N HIS A 211 -43.83 -11.77 -25.91
CA HIS A 211 -43.90 -12.38 -24.56
C HIS A 211 -43.21 -11.53 -23.48
N ASN A 212 -42.28 -10.65 -23.89
CA ASN A 212 -41.53 -9.70 -23.04
C ASN A 212 -42.13 -8.29 -23.03
N LYS A 213 -43.44 -8.12 -23.28
CA LYS A 213 -44.09 -6.81 -23.17
C LYS A 213 -44.14 -6.37 -21.71
N SER A 214 -43.33 -5.36 -21.35
CA SER A 214 -43.46 -4.69 -20.06
C SER A 214 -44.75 -3.87 -20.04
N ILE A 215 -45.52 -3.96 -18.96
CA ILE A 215 -46.76 -3.18 -18.74
C ILE A 215 -46.48 -1.67 -18.80
N ILE A 216 -45.24 -1.28 -18.46
CA ILE A 216 -44.73 0.08 -18.52
C ILE A 216 -43.73 0.15 -19.67
N ASP A 217 -44.02 1.01 -20.65
CA ASP A 217 -43.14 1.25 -21.79
C ASP A 217 -42.00 2.18 -21.35
N LEU A 218 -41.03 1.62 -20.62
CA LEU A 218 -39.85 2.35 -20.18
C LEU A 218 -38.90 2.48 -21.38
N TYR A 219 -38.86 3.65 -22.01
CA TYR A 219 -37.85 3.95 -23.05
C TYR A 219 -36.40 3.75 -22.56
N VAL A 220 -36.18 3.75 -21.24
CA VAL A 220 -34.88 3.59 -20.59
C VAL A 220 -34.84 2.33 -19.73
N PRO A 221 -33.92 1.37 -19.97
CA PRO A 221 -33.84 0.12 -19.22
C PRO A 221 -33.17 0.32 -17.84
N PHE A 222 -33.91 0.94 -16.91
CA PHE A 222 -33.41 1.34 -15.59
C PHE A 222 -32.74 0.19 -14.82
N MET A 223 -33.39 -0.98 -14.76
CA MET A 223 -32.84 -2.14 -14.04
C MET A 223 -31.54 -2.66 -14.67
N THR A 224 -31.41 -2.63 -15.99
CA THR A 224 -30.17 -3.03 -16.69
C THR A 224 -29.05 -2.01 -16.46
N ILE A 225 -29.36 -0.71 -16.42
CA ILE A 225 -28.39 0.34 -16.10
C ILE A 225 -27.90 0.19 -14.65
N LEU A 226 -28.80 -0.12 -13.73
CA LEU A 226 -28.46 -0.38 -12.32
C LEU A 226 -27.58 -1.63 -12.19
N GLN A 227 -27.92 -2.74 -12.85
CA GLN A 227 -27.06 -3.92 -12.90
C GLN A 227 -25.70 -3.62 -13.53
N PHE A 228 -25.65 -2.87 -14.63
CA PHE A 228 -24.41 -2.42 -15.23
C PHE A 228 -23.58 -1.61 -14.25
N THR A 229 -24.18 -0.66 -13.55
CA THR A 229 -23.50 0.17 -12.55
C THR A 229 -22.94 -0.67 -11.42
N PHE A 230 -23.69 -1.67 -10.92
CA PHE A 230 -23.19 -2.57 -9.89
C PHE A 230 -22.08 -3.49 -10.37
N PHE A 231 -22.25 -4.24 -11.46
CA PHE A 231 -21.24 -5.19 -11.93
C PHE A 231 -20.00 -4.49 -12.51
N VAL A 232 -20.17 -3.44 -13.30
CA VAL A 232 -19.04 -2.65 -13.79
C VAL A 232 -18.45 -1.81 -12.66
N GLY A 233 -19.22 -1.30 -11.71
CA GLY A 233 -18.66 -0.61 -10.53
C GLY A 233 -17.84 -1.56 -9.65
N TRP A 234 -18.32 -2.78 -9.46
CA TRP A 234 -17.69 -3.82 -8.65
C TRP A 234 -16.46 -4.44 -9.36
N MET A 235 -16.46 -4.50 -10.70
CA MET A 235 -15.30 -4.90 -11.51
C MET A 235 -14.30 -3.76 -11.75
N LYS A 236 -14.79 -2.53 -11.93
CA LYS A 236 -13.99 -1.33 -12.14
C LYS A 236 -13.40 -0.90 -10.82
N GLU A 237 -12.42 -1.68 -10.42
CA GLU A 237 -11.19 -1.08 -9.95
C GLU A 237 -10.73 -0.15 -11.08
N ARG A 238 -10.84 1.16 -10.86
CA ARG A 238 -10.13 2.12 -11.72
C ARG A 238 -8.70 1.59 -11.87
N LYS A 239 -8.04 1.83 -12.98
CA LYS A 239 -6.59 1.60 -13.15
C LYS A 239 -5.80 2.54 -12.19
N GLY A 240 -5.99 2.33 -10.89
CA GLY A 240 -6.05 3.36 -9.84
C GLY A 240 -7.04 3.07 -8.67
N GLY A 241 -7.57 1.84 -8.52
CA GLY A 241 -8.48 1.39 -7.45
C GLY A 241 -7.75 0.92 -6.20
N LEU A 242 -6.59 0.25 -6.37
CA LEU A 242 -5.53 0.33 -5.35
C LEU A 242 -5.15 1.79 -5.11
N GLY A 243 -5.23 2.62 -6.14
CA GLY A 243 -4.92 4.02 -6.07
C GLY A 243 -5.90 4.88 -5.29
N LEU A 244 -7.08 4.44 -4.81
CA LEU A 244 -8.01 5.28 -4.01
C LEU A 244 -7.85 5.04 -2.50
N ILE A 245 -7.72 3.78 -2.07
CA ILE A 245 -7.36 3.50 -0.68
C ILE A 245 -5.88 3.82 -0.47
N LEU A 246 -5.03 3.57 -1.47
CA LEU A 246 -3.68 4.12 -1.49
C LEU A 246 -3.70 5.64 -1.80
N PHE A 247 -4.65 6.29 -2.50
CA PHE A 247 -4.63 7.79 -2.66
C PHE A 247 -4.97 8.49 -1.36
N ALA A 248 -6.05 8.05 -0.70
CA ALA A 248 -6.50 8.62 0.55
C ALA A 248 -5.37 8.51 1.59
N PHE A 249 -4.67 7.37 1.62
CA PHE A 249 -3.52 7.18 2.49
C PHE A 249 -2.19 7.81 1.98
N HIS A 250 -1.96 7.89 0.67
CA HIS A 250 -0.73 8.42 0.06
C HIS A 250 -0.69 9.94 0.11
N LYS A 251 -1.84 10.64 0.04
CA LYS A 251 -1.89 12.11 0.16
C LYS A 251 -1.73 12.58 1.60
N GLU A 252 -2.38 11.93 2.57
CA GLU A 252 -2.31 12.33 3.99
C GLU A 252 -1.05 11.83 4.70
N ARG A 253 -0.58 10.59 4.42
CA ARG A 253 0.49 9.99 5.20
C ARG A 253 1.89 10.21 4.63
N GLN A 254 2.05 10.52 3.33
CA GLN A 254 3.33 11.04 2.82
C GLN A 254 3.54 12.48 3.26
N HIS A 255 2.47 13.29 3.38
CA HIS A 255 2.58 14.59 4.06
C HIS A 255 2.96 14.40 5.52
N ALA A 256 2.38 13.44 6.25
CA ALA A 256 2.76 13.19 7.64
C ALA A 256 4.18 12.63 7.81
N ILE A 257 4.62 11.65 7.01
CA ILE A 257 5.98 11.08 7.11
C ILE A 257 7.03 12.05 6.58
N LEU A 258 6.74 12.87 5.55
CA LEU A 258 7.67 13.89 5.04
C LEU A 258 7.58 15.23 5.78
N HIS A 259 6.48 15.59 6.44
CA HIS A 259 6.53 16.58 7.51
C HIS A 259 7.35 15.98 8.65
N THR A 260 6.99 14.84 9.24
CA THR A 260 7.74 14.26 10.38
C THR A 260 9.23 14.00 10.09
N ALA A 261 9.62 13.75 8.83
CA ALA A 261 11.02 13.58 8.42
C ALA A 261 11.72 14.87 7.96
N ALA A 262 11.01 15.85 7.38
CA ALA A 262 11.62 17.09 6.82
C ALA A 262 11.27 18.37 7.59
N SER A 263 10.10 18.46 8.21
CA SER A 263 9.83 19.37 9.31
C SER A 263 10.03 18.60 10.59
N ASP A 264 11.17 18.79 11.23
CA ASP A 264 11.21 18.49 12.65
C ASP A 264 10.85 17.01 12.96
N VAL A 265 11.82 16.09 12.76
CA VAL A 265 12.05 15.03 13.76
C VAL A 265 12.42 15.76 15.06
N ASP A 266 11.42 16.46 15.60
CA ASP A 266 11.60 17.60 16.45
C ASP A 266 12.02 17.07 17.79
N LEU A 267 12.75 17.92 18.47
CA LEU A 267 12.92 17.89 19.90
C LEU A 267 11.59 17.79 20.68
N LYS A 268 10.41 17.86 20.03
CA LYS A 268 9.07 17.72 20.63
C LYS A 268 8.56 16.28 20.75
N THR A 269 8.78 15.36 19.82
CA THR A 269 8.38 13.94 20.06
C THR A 269 9.37 13.27 21.01
N PHE A 270 10.67 13.57 20.85
CA PHE A 270 11.66 13.24 21.87
C PHE A 270 11.44 14.04 23.16
N GLY A 271 10.93 15.27 23.09
CA GLY A 271 10.57 16.10 24.25
C GLY A 271 9.34 15.60 25.00
N VAL A 272 8.34 15.05 24.31
CA VAL A 272 7.17 14.37 24.89
C VAL A 272 7.58 13.03 25.47
N LEU A 273 8.45 12.27 24.81
CA LEU A 273 9.05 11.05 25.38
C LEU A 273 9.95 11.36 26.59
N GLN A 274 10.66 12.48 26.57
CA GLN A 274 11.46 12.98 27.69
C GLN A 274 10.60 13.58 28.81
N HIS A 275 9.42 14.13 28.48
CA HIS A 275 8.42 14.58 29.44
C HIS A 275 7.73 13.37 30.10
N LEU A 276 7.35 12.34 29.34
CA LEU A 276 6.87 11.05 29.85
C LEU A 276 7.94 10.34 30.70
N ARG A 277 9.23 10.50 30.36
CA ARG A 277 10.38 10.06 31.18
C ARG A 277 10.50 10.83 32.50
N ASN A 278 10.23 12.14 32.52
CA ASN A 278 10.23 12.93 33.75
C ASN A 278 9.05 12.58 34.66
N VAL A 279 7.89 12.25 34.08
CA VAL A 279 6.71 11.78 34.83
C VAL A 279 6.95 10.40 35.44
N THR A 280 7.64 9.49 34.74
CA THR A 280 7.95 8.14 35.25
C THR A 280 9.18 8.10 36.17
N GLY A 281 10.17 8.98 35.96
CA GLY A 281 11.34 9.12 36.82
C GLY A 281 11.05 9.80 38.17
N ALA A 282 10.04 10.67 38.25
CA ALA A 282 9.61 11.30 39.51
C ALA A 282 8.90 10.33 40.46
N ALA A 283 8.38 9.20 39.97
CA ALA A 283 7.72 8.19 40.79
C ALA A 283 8.69 7.19 41.45
N ALA A 284 9.99 7.25 41.13
CA ALA A 284 11.01 6.30 41.60
C ALA A 284 11.99 6.90 42.63
N SER A 285 11.51 7.81 43.49
CA SER A 285 12.24 8.24 44.70
C SER A 285 11.44 7.95 45.96
N PRO A 286 11.64 6.79 46.62
CA PRO A 286 11.46 6.67 48.05
C PRO A 286 12.81 6.93 48.74
N ASN A 287 12.92 8.13 49.32
CA ASN A 287 13.72 8.52 50.47
C ASN A 287 14.86 7.58 50.89
N ALA A 288 16.10 7.99 50.60
CA ALA A 288 17.24 7.66 51.42
C ALA A 288 17.58 8.89 52.29
N THR A 289 17.11 8.92 53.53
CA THR A 289 17.77 9.62 54.67
C THR A 289 17.12 9.21 55.99
N ALA A 290 17.99 8.88 56.95
CA ALA A 290 17.80 8.62 58.39
C ALA A 290 17.32 7.20 58.78
#